data_AF-A0A842NSW9-F1
#
_entry.id   AF-A0A842NSW9-F1
#
_cell.length_a   1.000
_cell.length_b   1.000
_cell.length_c   1.000
_cell.angle_alpha   90.00
_cell.angle_beta   90.00
_cell.angle_gamma   90.00
#
_symmetry.space_group_name_H-M   'P 1'
#
loop_
_entity.id
_entity.type
_entity.pdbx_description
1 polymer ?
#
loop_
_entity_poly.entity_id
_entity_poly.type
_entity_poly.pdbx_seq_one_letter_code
_entity_poly.pdbx_strand_id
1 'polypeptide(L)'
;MIKTIRNNGRAIVLAGFLIILSGQWAVAGSLYEYYTSASPETLKTETREMGKELSAVFSQRGISSRQQKIDFADYYSNMKKLVIYSSKLATYSEYGKDLRFARDNEVFKGLPTETSVTKKSGPQLDRKDFVNRKYGEMKKNVEEEIETYVDLIKLSLDACETLTQNDLSGFAENKKHQSRVVSFKRGKDFRDYLEKRGRLTETWPSLAARISNQLSLWDPRPASPDDPLINVKIAGAI
;
A
#
# COMPACT_ATOMS: atom_id res chain seq x y z
N MET A 1 7.47 -28.52 -40.45
CA MET A 1 7.35 -29.58 -39.43
C MET A 1 8.69 -29.91 -38.74
N ILE A 2 9.60 -28.93 -38.57
CA ILE A 2 10.96 -29.11 -37.98
C ILE A 2 11.15 -28.25 -36.71
N LYS A 3 10.14 -27.49 -36.28
CA LYS A 3 10.22 -26.63 -35.08
C LYS A 3 9.82 -27.34 -33.77
N THR A 4 9.12 -28.48 -33.84
CA THR A 4 8.57 -29.15 -32.63
C THR A 4 9.58 -30.08 -31.96
N ILE A 5 10.60 -30.57 -32.66
CA ILE A 5 11.59 -31.53 -32.11
C ILE A 5 12.67 -30.81 -31.27
N ARG A 6 12.93 -29.53 -31.52
CA ARG A 6 13.98 -28.77 -30.83
C ARG A 6 13.62 -28.35 -29.39
N ASN A 7 12.33 -28.33 -29.04
CA ASN A 7 11.87 -27.96 -27.71
C ASN A 7 11.89 -29.14 -26.71
N ASN A 8 11.79 -30.38 -27.18
CA ASN A 8 11.80 -31.55 -26.30
C ASN A 8 13.22 -31.95 -25.85
N GLY A 9 14.25 -31.68 -26.67
CA GLY A 9 15.66 -31.92 -26.27
C GLY A 9 16.13 -30.99 -25.15
N ARG A 10 15.63 -29.74 -25.10
CA ARG A 10 15.94 -28.80 -24.02
C ARG A 10 15.24 -29.13 -22.71
N ALA A 11 14.01 -29.66 -22.78
CA ALA A 11 13.27 -30.09 -21.61
C ALA A 11 13.89 -31.33 -20.94
N ILE A 12 14.43 -32.27 -21.73
CA ILE A 12 15.09 -33.48 -21.19
C ILE A 12 16.45 -33.14 -20.56
N VAL A 13 17.20 -32.18 -21.12
CA VAL A 13 18.44 -31.69 -20.51
C VAL A 13 18.17 -30.90 -19.23
N LEU A 14 17.10 -30.09 -19.18
CA LEU A 14 16.70 -29.40 -17.94
C LEU A 14 16.17 -30.37 -16.87
N ALA A 15 15.41 -31.39 -17.26
CA ALA A 15 14.92 -32.40 -16.32
C ALA A 15 16.06 -33.29 -15.79
N GLY A 16 17.03 -33.67 -16.63
CA GLY A 16 18.23 -34.38 -16.21
C GLY A 16 19.14 -33.57 -15.29
N PHE A 17 19.29 -32.26 -15.54
CA PHE A 17 20.07 -31.37 -14.69
C PHE A 17 19.38 -31.08 -13.35
N LEU A 18 18.05 -30.95 -13.34
CA LEU A 18 17.26 -30.83 -12.11
C LEU A 18 17.28 -32.12 -11.27
N ILE A 19 17.28 -33.30 -11.91
CA ILE A 19 17.37 -34.59 -11.20
C ILE A 19 18.77 -34.77 -10.58
N ILE A 20 19.84 -34.33 -11.26
CA ILE A 20 21.21 -34.35 -10.73
C ILE A 20 21.37 -33.33 -9.57
N LEU A 21 20.72 -32.17 -9.64
CA LEU A 21 20.69 -31.19 -8.52
C LEU A 21 19.79 -31.61 -7.35
N SER A 22 18.72 -32.38 -7.59
CA SER A 22 17.87 -32.93 -6.52
C SER A 22 18.45 -34.20 -5.87
N GLY A 23 19.48 -34.81 -6.46
CA GLY A 23 20.09 -36.05 -5.97
C GLY A 23 21.08 -35.89 -4.80
N GLN A 24 21.40 -34.66 -4.38
CA GLN A 24 22.31 -34.42 -3.24
C GLN A 24 21.61 -33.90 -1.97
N TRP A 25 20.27 -33.83 -1.94
CA TRP A 25 19.51 -33.28 -0.82
C TRP A 25 18.68 -34.33 -0.07
N ALA A 26 19.26 -35.50 0.19
CA ALA A 26 18.58 -36.56 0.95
C ALA A 26 19.48 -37.32 1.92
N VAL A 27 20.50 -36.68 2.50
CA VAL A 27 21.07 -37.04 3.81
C VAL A 27 21.48 -35.74 4.50
N ALA A 28 20.52 -35.04 5.12
CA ALA A 28 20.86 -34.03 6.11
C ALA A 28 21.27 -34.74 7.40
N GLY A 29 22.51 -35.22 7.45
CA GLY A 29 23.17 -35.50 8.72
C GLY A 29 23.18 -34.21 9.56
N SER A 30 23.23 -34.33 10.88
CA SER A 30 23.29 -33.13 11.71
C SER A 30 24.51 -32.29 11.29
N LEU A 31 24.42 -30.95 11.34
CA LEU A 31 25.57 -30.07 11.10
C LEU A 31 26.81 -30.52 11.89
N TYR A 32 26.58 -31.05 13.09
CA TYR A 32 27.61 -31.68 13.91
C TYR A 32 28.31 -32.87 13.24
N GLU A 33 27.57 -33.83 12.67
CA GLU A 33 28.14 -34.99 11.97
C GLU A 33 28.89 -34.59 10.69
N TYR A 34 28.43 -33.56 10.00
CA TYR A 34 29.15 -32.99 8.86
C TYR A 34 30.48 -32.34 9.31
N TYR A 35 30.46 -31.52 10.37
CA TYR A 35 31.67 -30.87 10.89
C TYR A 35 32.67 -31.85 11.50
N THR A 36 32.24 -33.00 12.03
CA THR A 36 33.14 -34.02 12.57
C THR A 36 33.73 -34.96 11.52
N SER A 37 33.10 -35.08 10.34
CA SER A 37 33.55 -35.96 9.26
C SER A 37 34.23 -35.24 8.09
N ALA A 38 34.07 -33.91 7.99
CA ALA A 38 34.73 -33.10 6.97
C ALA A 38 36.24 -32.98 7.20
N SER A 39 37.01 -32.90 6.10
CA SER A 39 38.45 -32.67 6.21
C SER A 39 38.77 -31.25 6.71
N PRO A 40 39.88 -31.04 7.43
CA PRO A 40 40.29 -29.70 7.88
C PRO A 40 40.38 -28.68 6.74
N GLU A 41 40.83 -29.11 5.55
CA GLU A 41 40.96 -28.31 4.34
C GLU A 41 39.60 -27.91 3.76
N THR A 42 38.61 -28.82 3.80
CA THR A 42 37.22 -28.52 3.44
C THR A 42 36.65 -27.47 4.38
N LEU A 43 36.79 -27.65 5.69
CA LEU A 43 36.29 -26.73 6.70
C LEU A 43 36.95 -25.35 6.61
N LYS A 44 38.26 -25.31 6.33
CA LYS A 44 39.00 -24.07 6.14
C LYS A 44 38.55 -23.30 4.89
N THR A 45 38.21 -24.02 3.82
CA THR A 45 37.68 -23.42 2.58
C THR A 45 36.29 -22.86 2.83
N GLU A 46 35.40 -23.64 3.42
CA GLU A 46 34.02 -23.22 3.76
C GLU A 46 34.01 -22.03 4.72
N THR A 47 34.84 -22.06 5.77
CA THR A 47 34.98 -20.94 6.71
C THR A 47 35.49 -19.67 6.02
N ARG A 48 36.41 -19.82 5.05
CA ARG A 48 36.92 -18.67 4.28
C ARG A 48 35.86 -18.10 3.34
N GLU A 49 35.05 -18.94 2.71
CA GLU A 49 33.92 -18.51 1.87
C GLU A 49 32.86 -17.82 2.71
N MET A 50 32.46 -18.42 3.84
CA MET A 50 31.54 -17.83 4.80
C MET A 50 32.04 -16.47 5.32
N GLY A 51 33.34 -16.36 5.64
CA GLY A 51 33.95 -15.10 6.07
C GLY A 51 33.92 -14.01 4.99
N LYS A 52 34.11 -14.37 3.71
CA LYS A 52 33.96 -13.44 2.58
C LYS A 52 32.52 -12.97 2.42
N GLU A 53 31.55 -13.89 2.52
CA GLU A 53 30.13 -13.56 2.43
C GLU A 53 29.66 -12.68 3.59
N LEU A 54 30.04 -13.01 4.82
CA LEU A 54 29.76 -12.18 6.00
C LEU A 54 30.35 -10.79 5.85
N SER A 55 31.61 -10.69 5.41
CA SER A 55 32.27 -9.40 5.18
C SER A 55 31.57 -8.57 4.10
N ALA A 56 31.07 -9.22 3.03
CA ALA A 56 30.31 -8.54 1.99
C ALA A 56 28.95 -8.06 2.50
N VAL A 57 28.23 -8.91 3.26
CA VAL A 57 26.90 -8.62 3.81
C VAL A 57 26.94 -7.50 4.86
N PHE A 58 27.90 -7.56 5.77
CA PHE A 58 28.07 -6.61 6.87
C PHE A 58 29.03 -5.46 6.53
N SER A 59 29.46 -5.35 5.27
CA SER A 59 30.15 -4.15 4.80
C SER A 59 29.25 -2.92 4.91
N GLN A 60 29.85 -1.74 5.10
CA GLN A 60 29.11 -0.47 5.13
C GLN A 60 28.22 -0.28 3.88
N ARG A 61 28.71 -0.72 2.71
CA ARG A 61 27.94 -0.71 1.46
C ARG A 61 26.75 -1.68 1.51
N GLY A 62 26.95 -2.89 2.02
CA GLY A 62 25.90 -3.89 2.19
C GLY A 62 24.80 -3.42 3.16
N ILE A 63 25.19 -2.87 4.30
CA ILE A 63 24.29 -2.29 5.31
C ILE A 63 23.52 -1.11 4.73
N SER A 64 24.19 -0.13 4.13
CA SER A 64 23.55 1.03 3.50
C SER A 64 22.53 0.61 2.43
N SER A 65 22.86 -0.35 1.56
CA SER A 65 21.93 -0.83 0.54
C SER A 65 20.71 -1.53 1.14
N ARG A 66 20.87 -2.27 2.24
CA ARG A 66 19.74 -2.91 2.94
C ARG A 66 18.87 -1.86 3.63
N GLN A 67 19.47 -0.88 4.28
CA GLN A 67 18.74 0.21 4.92
C GLN A 67 17.89 1.00 3.92
N GLN A 68 18.47 1.37 2.76
CA GLN A 68 17.71 2.00 1.66
C GLN A 68 16.48 1.19 1.24
N LYS A 69 16.58 -0.14 1.19
CA LYS A 69 15.46 -1.00 0.81
C LYS A 69 14.39 -1.05 1.90
N ILE A 70 14.80 -1.06 3.17
CA ILE A 70 13.90 -1.07 4.32
C ILE A 70 13.13 0.25 4.37
N ASP A 71 13.84 1.38 4.36
CA ASP A 71 13.26 2.72 4.41
C ASP A 71 12.30 2.95 3.24
N PHE A 72 12.72 2.58 2.02
CA PHE A 72 11.83 2.69 0.87
C PHE A 72 10.61 1.78 0.97
N ALA A 73 10.75 0.54 1.46
CA ALA A 73 9.61 -0.37 1.57
C ALA A 73 8.57 0.17 2.55
N ASP A 74 9.01 0.72 3.68
CA ASP A 74 8.14 1.32 4.67
C ASP A 74 7.49 2.61 4.14
N TYR A 75 8.28 3.50 3.54
CA TYR A 75 7.78 4.70 2.88
C TYR A 75 6.73 4.36 1.83
N TYR A 76 7.04 3.42 0.93
CA TYR A 76 6.19 3.06 -0.19
C TYR A 76 4.88 2.41 0.27
N SER A 77 4.93 1.58 1.32
CA SER A 77 3.73 0.99 1.94
C SER A 77 2.81 2.07 2.49
N ASN A 78 3.35 3.02 3.25
CA ASN A 78 2.57 4.12 3.83
C ASN A 78 2.04 5.07 2.73
N MET A 79 2.83 5.38 1.71
CA MET A 79 2.39 6.16 0.56
C MET A 79 1.20 5.51 -0.17
N LYS A 80 1.20 4.19 -0.34
CA LYS A 80 0.05 3.47 -0.92
C LYS A 80 -1.19 3.57 -0.03
N LYS A 81 -1.02 3.37 1.28
CA LYS A 81 -2.11 3.52 2.27
C LYS A 81 -2.71 4.92 2.23
N LEU A 82 -1.87 5.95 2.17
CA LEU A 82 -2.30 7.35 2.02
C LEU A 82 -3.24 7.53 0.84
N VAL A 83 -2.83 7.08 -0.34
CA VAL A 83 -3.63 7.21 -1.57
C VAL A 83 -4.97 6.49 -1.44
N ILE A 84 -4.97 5.26 -0.91
CA ILE A 84 -6.19 4.46 -0.75
C ILE A 84 -7.14 5.08 0.27
N TYR A 85 -6.66 5.40 1.47
CA TYR A 85 -7.49 5.96 2.54
C TYR A 85 -7.99 7.36 2.19
N SER A 86 -7.20 8.16 1.47
CA SER A 86 -7.64 9.47 0.98
C SER A 86 -8.79 9.36 -0.01
N SER A 87 -8.75 8.38 -0.93
CA SER A 87 -9.87 8.10 -1.83
C SER A 87 -11.13 7.66 -1.06
N LYS A 88 -10.97 6.83 -0.03
CA LYS A 88 -12.08 6.39 0.82
C LYS A 88 -12.68 7.56 1.60
N LEU A 89 -11.86 8.35 2.29
CA LEU A 89 -12.28 9.54 3.03
C LEU A 89 -13.02 10.54 2.14
N ALA A 90 -12.52 10.78 0.92
CA ALA A 90 -13.16 11.68 -0.04
C ALA A 90 -14.57 11.24 -0.47
N THR A 91 -14.95 9.98 -0.26
CA THR A 91 -16.32 9.50 -0.51
C THR A 91 -17.30 10.05 0.54
N TYR A 92 -16.82 10.42 1.72
CA TYR A 92 -17.62 10.94 2.82
C TYR A 92 -17.80 12.47 2.79
N SER A 93 -17.23 13.18 1.82
CA SER A 93 -17.31 14.66 1.75
C SER A 93 -18.75 15.19 1.64
N GLU A 94 -19.64 14.42 1.02
CA GLU A 94 -21.03 14.81 0.77
C GLU A 94 -22.01 14.12 1.73
N TYR A 95 -21.51 13.22 2.58
CA TYR A 95 -22.31 12.34 3.42
C TYR A 95 -23.33 13.08 4.31
N GLY A 96 -22.93 14.23 4.88
CA GLY A 96 -23.84 15.02 5.70
C GLY A 96 -25.06 15.56 4.93
N LYS A 97 -24.90 15.84 3.62
CA LYS A 97 -26.00 16.24 2.74
C LYS A 97 -26.87 15.03 2.41
N ASP A 98 -26.26 13.90 2.06
CA ASP A 98 -26.97 12.66 1.71
C ASP A 98 -27.81 12.11 2.86
N LEU A 99 -27.28 12.15 4.08
CA LEU A 99 -28.02 11.75 5.28
C LEU A 99 -29.23 12.64 5.57
N ARG A 100 -29.06 13.97 5.45
CA ARG A 100 -30.17 14.90 5.67
C ARG A 100 -31.26 14.68 4.63
N PHE A 101 -30.87 14.50 3.37
CA PHE A 101 -31.79 14.13 2.30
C PHE A 101 -32.53 12.81 2.62
N ALA A 102 -31.83 11.78 3.09
CA ALA A 102 -32.44 10.50 3.45
C ALA A 102 -33.42 10.62 4.63
N ARG A 103 -33.12 11.47 5.62
CA ARG A 103 -34.02 11.78 6.75
C ARG A 103 -35.25 12.53 6.28
N ASP A 104 -35.05 13.60 5.52
CA ASP A 104 -36.11 14.53 5.12
C ASP A 104 -37.09 13.89 4.13
N ASN A 105 -36.63 12.89 3.35
CA ASN A 105 -37.44 12.10 2.43
C ASN A 105 -37.87 10.73 3.00
N GLU A 106 -37.60 10.46 4.28
CA GLU A 106 -37.90 9.21 4.97
C GLU A 106 -37.43 7.95 4.21
N VAL A 107 -36.28 8.04 3.53
CA VAL A 107 -35.73 7.01 2.62
C VAL A 107 -35.13 5.84 3.40
N PHE A 108 -35.05 5.92 4.72
CA PHE A 108 -34.71 4.80 5.61
C PHE A 108 -35.83 3.74 5.57
N LYS A 109 -35.95 3.05 4.43
CA LYS A 109 -36.91 1.97 4.19
C LYS A 109 -36.48 0.75 4.98
N GLY A 110 -36.96 0.71 6.21
CA GLY A 110 -36.84 -0.41 7.13
C GLY A 110 -37.85 -0.24 8.25
N LEU A 111 -39.13 -0.04 7.91
CA LEU A 111 -40.17 -0.42 8.86
C LEU A 111 -39.94 -1.90 9.16
N PRO A 112 -39.96 -2.34 10.44
CA PRO A 112 -39.92 -3.76 10.74
C PRO A 112 -40.99 -4.43 9.89
N THR A 113 -40.58 -5.35 9.01
CA THR A 113 -41.52 -6.22 8.30
C THR A 113 -42.40 -6.81 9.39
N GLU A 114 -43.71 -6.63 9.27
CA GLU A 114 -44.71 -7.07 10.23
C GLU A 114 -44.52 -8.56 10.55
N THR A 115 -43.75 -8.86 11.59
CA THR A 115 -43.80 -10.16 12.23
C THR A 115 -44.91 -10.11 13.27
N SER A 116 -45.99 -10.79 12.91
CA SER A 116 -47.14 -11.17 13.74
C SER A 116 -48.17 -10.06 14.04
N VAL A 117 -49.14 -9.97 13.13
CA VAL A 117 -50.54 -9.76 13.51
C VAL A 117 -50.91 -10.81 14.56
N THR A 118 -50.84 -10.47 15.85
CA THR A 118 -51.95 -10.73 16.77
C THR A 118 -51.81 -9.92 18.06
N LYS A 119 -52.78 -9.00 18.20
CA LYS A 119 -53.31 -8.40 19.43
C LYS A 119 -52.59 -7.20 20.06
N LYS A 120 -53.40 -6.13 20.12
CA LYS A 120 -53.58 -5.13 21.17
C LYS A 120 -52.59 -3.96 21.23
N SER A 121 -53.12 -2.78 20.88
CA SER A 121 -52.93 -1.51 21.59
C SER A 121 -51.51 -1.24 22.10
N GLY A 122 -50.54 -1.19 21.19
CA GLY A 122 -49.25 -0.54 21.42
C GLY A 122 -49.22 0.79 20.67
N PRO A 123 -48.51 1.82 21.18
CA PRO A 123 -48.43 3.08 20.47
C PRO A 123 -47.84 2.82 19.09
N GLN A 124 -48.49 3.38 18.07
CA GLN A 124 -47.95 3.47 16.72
C GLN A 124 -46.51 3.94 16.86
N LEU A 125 -45.53 3.05 16.62
CA LEU A 125 -44.11 3.41 16.67
C LEU A 125 -43.96 4.61 15.74
N ASP A 126 -43.72 5.79 16.32
CA ASP A 126 -43.70 7.04 15.58
C ASP A 126 -42.63 6.92 14.50
N ARG A 127 -43.07 6.84 13.25
CA ARG A 127 -42.21 6.67 12.08
C ARG A 127 -41.13 7.76 12.06
N LYS A 128 -41.46 8.95 12.56
CA LYS A 128 -40.54 10.07 12.72
C LYS A 128 -39.46 9.78 13.75
N ASP A 129 -39.81 9.20 14.89
CA ASP A 129 -38.84 8.79 15.92
C ASP A 129 -37.92 7.67 15.42
N PHE A 130 -38.46 6.70 14.66
CA PHE A 130 -37.66 5.66 14.03
C PHE A 130 -36.63 6.24 13.05
N VAL A 131 -37.08 7.12 12.13
CA VAL A 131 -36.23 7.79 11.15
C VAL A 131 -35.17 8.64 11.84
N ASN A 132 -35.53 9.40 12.88
CA ASN A 132 -34.60 10.22 13.64
C ASN A 132 -33.54 9.38 14.38
N ARG A 133 -33.95 8.27 14.99
CA ARG A 133 -33.01 7.34 15.64
C ARG A 133 -32.04 6.72 14.63
N LYS A 134 -32.55 6.24 13.48
CA LYS A 134 -31.71 5.66 12.42
C LYS A 134 -30.76 6.68 11.79
N TYR A 135 -31.23 7.91 11.59
CA TYR A 135 -30.38 9.02 11.19
C TYR A 135 -29.25 9.25 12.20
N GLY A 136 -29.56 9.29 13.50
CA GLY A 136 -28.58 9.47 14.57
C GLY A 136 -27.53 8.36 14.64
N GLU A 137 -27.96 7.09 14.58
CA GLU A 137 -27.07 5.92 14.55
C GLU A 137 -26.15 5.96 13.33
N MET A 138 -26.71 6.19 12.14
CA MET A 138 -25.95 6.20 10.90
C MET A 138 -24.94 7.36 10.89
N LYS A 139 -25.37 8.56 11.30
CA LYS A 139 -24.51 9.73 11.43
C LYS A 139 -23.31 9.45 12.33
N LYS A 140 -23.54 8.90 13.52
CA LYS A 140 -22.47 8.57 14.46
C LYS A 140 -21.47 7.57 13.86
N ASN A 141 -21.97 6.49 13.27
CA ASN A 141 -21.10 5.45 12.68
C ASN A 141 -20.18 6.01 11.59
N VAL A 142 -20.69 6.94 10.77
CA VAL A 142 -19.88 7.54 9.72
C VAL A 142 -18.96 8.63 10.22
N GLU A 143 -19.35 9.40 11.24
CA GLU A 143 -18.42 10.31 11.91
C GLU A 143 -17.22 9.53 12.49
N GLU A 144 -17.46 8.39 13.13
CA GLU A 144 -16.41 7.48 13.63
C GLU A 144 -15.55 6.89 12.49
N GLU A 145 -16.16 6.54 11.35
CA GLU A 145 -15.42 6.04 10.19
C GLU A 145 -14.55 7.15 9.55
N ILE A 146 -15.07 8.38 9.46
CA ILE A 146 -14.32 9.56 9.00
C ILE A 146 -13.11 9.79 9.92
N GLU A 147 -13.30 9.79 11.24
CA GLU A 147 -12.22 9.94 12.22
C GLU A 147 -11.15 8.85 12.04
N THR A 148 -11.59 7.60 11.87
CA THR A 148 -10.70 6.46 11.62
C THR A 148 -9.85 6.67 10.36
N TYR A 149 -10.45 7.07 9.23
CA TYR A 149 -9.68 7.34 8.01
C TYR A 149 -8.73 8.53 8.17
N VAL A 150 -9.17 9.60 8.85
CA VAL A 150 -8.31 10.76 9.15
C VAL A 150 -7.07 10.32 9.94
N ASP A 151 -7.24 9.48 10.96
CA ASP A 151 -6.12 9.01 11.78
C ASP A 151 -5.20 8.06 11.02
N LEU A 152 -5.75 7.13 10.23
CA LEU A 152 -4.94 6.25 9.37
C LEU A 152 -4.12 7.04 8.35
N ILE A 153 -4.69 8.12 7.80
CA ILE A 153 -3.98 9.03 6.90
C ILE A 153 -2.88 9.76 7.65
N LYS A 154 -3.14 10.33 8.84
CA LYS A 154 -2.12 11.02 9.65
C LYS A 154 -0.96 10.10 10.00
N LEU A 155 -1.23 8.89 10.50
CA LEU A 155 -0.18 7.91 10.83
C LEU A 155 0.69 7.58 9.63
N SER A 156 0.07 7.38 8.46
CA SER A 156 0.80 7.08 7.24
C SER A 156 1.58 8.31 6.73
N LEU A 157 1.07 9.53 6.94
CA LEU A 157 1.75 10.79 6.60
C LEU A 157 2.96 10.99 7.49
N ASP A 158 2.80 10.83 8.80
CA ASP A 158 3.86 11.02 9.78
C ASP A 158 5.03 10.05 9.51
N ALA A 159 4.72 8.80 9.14
CA ALA A 159 5.74 7.82 8.72
C ALA A 159 6.46 8.27 7.43
N CYS A 160 5.73 8.69 6.40
CA CYS A 160 6.32 9.18 5.15
C CYS A 160 7.16 10.46 5.36
N GLU A 161 6.66 11.40 6.14
CA GLU A 161 7.32 12.68 6.46
C GLU A 161 8.58 12.45 7.29
N THR A 162 8.52 11.57 8.30
CA THR A 162 9.70 11.23 9.11
C THR A 162 10.82 10.62 8.26
N LEU A 163 10.48 9.69 7.37
CA LEU A 163 11.44 9.03 6.48
C LEU A 163 12.03 10.00 5.45
N THR A 164 11.24 10.93 4.93
CA THR A 164 11.71 11.89 3.92
C THR A 164 12.49 13.07 4.50
N GLN A 165 12.13 13.55 5.68
CA GLN A 165 12.88 14.58 6.40
C GLN A 165 14.24 14.06 6.89
N ASN A 166 14.31 12.77 7.22
CA ASN A 166 15.50 12.09 7.71
C ASN A 166 15.97 11.00 6.74
N ASP A 167 16.05 11.30 5.43
CA ASP A 167 16.55 10.36 4.42
C ASP A 167 18.08 10.19 4.53
N LEU A 168 18.53 9.57 5.63
CA LEU A 168 19.94 9.29 5.90
C LEU A 168 20.49 8.18 5.00
N SER A 169 19.61 7.32 4.46
CA SER A 169 20.01 6.23 3.58
C SER A 169 20.09 6.67 2.11
N GLY A 170 19.48 7.79 1.73
CA GLY A 170 19.39 8.26 0.34
C GLY A 170 18.40 7.43 -0.49
N PHE A 171 17.35 6.87 0.12
CA PHE A 171 16.43 5.98 -0.56
C PHE A 171 15.58 6.71 -1.62
N ALA A 172 15.33 8.02 -1.46
CA ALA A 172 14.54 8.82 -2.39
C ALA A 172 15.26 9.10 -3.71
N GLU A 173 16.60 9.17 -3.69
CA GLU A 173 17.44 9.41 -4.87
C GLU A 173 17.68 8.14 -5.69
N ASN A 174 17.30 6.97 -5.16
CA ASN A 174 17.51 5.71 -5.84
C ASN A 174 16.57 5.57 -7.06
N LYS A 175 17.17 5.51 -8.26
CA LYS A 175 16.43 5.41 -9.53
C LYS A 175 15.44 4.24 -9.59
N LYS A 176 15.77 3.09 -8.98
CA LYS A 176 14.87 1.92 -8.95
C LYS A 176 13.63 2.20 -8.12
N HIS A 177 13.79 2.88 -6.99
CA HIS A 177 12.70 3.30 -6.13
C HIS A 177 11.81 4.34 -6.83
N GLN A 178 12.42 5.35 -7.45
CA GLN A 178 11.71 6.34 -8.26
C GLN A 178 10.86 5.68 -9.37
N SER A 179 11.45 4.73 -10.11
CA SER A 179 10.75 4.00 -11.18
C SER A 179 9.54 3.21 -10.66
N ARG A 180 9.65 2.67 -9.44
CA ARG A 180 8.58 1.92 -8.79
C ARG A 180 7.44 2.84 -8.33
N VAL A 181 7.75 4.03 -7.82
CA VAL A 181 6.73 5.04 -7.49
C VAL A 181 6.04 5.57 -8.74
N VAL A 182 6.79 5.85 -9.81
CA VAL A 182 6.21 6.24 -11.12
C VAL A 182 5.25 5.17 -11.64
N SER A 183 5.61 3.89 -11.53
CA SER A 183 4.72 2.79 -11.92
C SER A 183 3.45 2.75 -11.08
N PHE A 184 3.55 2.98 -9.77
CA PHE A 184 2.39 3.07 -8.88
C PHE A 184 1.46 4.24 -9.25
N LYS A 185 2.01 5.42 -9.58
CA LYS A 185 1.23 6.58 -10.02
C LYS A 185 0.42 6.34 -11.30
N ARG A 186 0.78 5.33 -12.10
CA ARG A 186 0.00 4.89 -13.29
C ARG A 186 -1.06 3.83 -12.96
N GLY A 187 -1.14 3.39 -11.71
CA GLY A 187 -2.05 2.35 -11.24
C GLY A 187 -3.49 2.83 -11.06
N LYS A 188 -4.40 1.87 -10.83
CA LYS A 188 -5.82 2.13 -10.60
C LYS A 188 -6.06 2.95 -9.32
N ASP A 189 -5.42 2.57 -8.22
CA ASP A 189 -5.62 3.23 -6.92
C ASP A 189 -5.24 4.71 -6.96
N PHE A 190 -4.17 5.04 -7.69
CA PHE A 190 -3.73 6.42 -7.86
C PHE A 190 -4.70 7.24 -8.73
N ARG A 191 -5.23 6.64 -9.81
CA ARG A 191 -6.27 7.29 -10.63
C ARG A 191 -7.54 7.59 -9.82
N ASP A 192 -8.00 6.62 -9.04
CA ASP A 192 -9.17 6.78 -8.17
C ASP A 192 -8.98 7.91 -7.14
N TYR A 193 -7.77 8.02 -6.56
CA TYR A 193 -7.41 9.18 -5.74
C TYR A 193 -7.46 10.51 -6.53
N LEU A 194 -6.90 10.55 -7.74
CA LEU A 194 -6.88 11.77 -8.55
C LEU A 194 -8.29 12.27 -8.91
N GLU A 195 -9.23 11.36 -9.19
CA GLU A 195 -10.63 11.67 -9.47
C GLU A 195 -11.33 12.33 -8.27
N LYS A 196 -10.93 11.95 -7.04
CA LYS A 196 -11.56 12.39 -5.79
C LYS A 196 -10.79 13.47 -5.03
N ARG A 197 -9.56 13.79 -5.44
CA ARG A 197 -8.68 14.74 -4.72
C ARG A 197 -9.29 16.13 -4.52
N GLY A 198 -10.15 16.56 -5.44
CA GLY A 198 -10.85 17.85 -5.34
C GLY A 198 -11.72 17.92 -4.09
N ARG A 199 -12.56 16.90 -3.89
CA ARG A 199 -13.43 16.77 -2.70
C ARG A 199 -12.63 16.71 -1.41
N LEU A 200 -11.51 15.98 -1.43
CA LEU A 200 -10.59 15.93 -0.30
C LEU A 200 -10.00 17.31 0.01
N THR A 201 -9.62 18.07 -1.02
CA THR A 201 -9.06 19.43 -0.87
C THR A 201 -10.07 20.40 -0.29
N GLU A 202 -11.34 20.29 -0.70
CA GLU A 202 -12.42 21.14 -0.20
C GLU A 202 -12.78 20.82 1.26
N THR A 203 -12.82 19.53 1.62
CA THR A 203 -13.34 19.10 2.93
C THR A 203 -12.23 18.95 3.98
N TRP A 204 -11.05 18.47 3.60
CA TRP A 204 -9.89 18.27 4.48
C TRP A 204 -8.62 18.90 3.89
N PRO A 205 -8.57 20.25 3.73
CA PRO A 205 -7.50 20.95 3.03
C PRO A 205 -6.10 20.70 3.61
N SER A 206 -5.98 20.61 4.94
CA SER A 206 -4.70 20.34 5.61
C SER A 206 -4.14 18.96 5.25
N LEU A 207 -4.98 17.92 5.27
CA LEU A 207 -4.58 16.58 4.85
C LEU A 207 -4.21 16.55 3.37
N ALA A 208 -5.04 17.15 2.52
CA ALA A 208 -4.79 17.21 1.08
C ALA A 208 -3.45 17.87 0.75
N ALA A 209 -3.10 18.97 1.44
CA ALA A 209 -1.82 19.65 1.26
C ALA A 209 -0.63 18.76 1.64
N ARG A 210 -0.68 18.12 2.82
CA ARG A 210 0.38 17.20 3.27
C ARG A 210 0.56 16.01 2.32
N ILE A 211 -0.54 15.40 1.88
CA ILE A 211 -0.51 14.30 0.90
C ILE A 211 0.11 14.77 -0.42
N SER A 212 -0.31 15.94 -0.93
CA SER A 212 0.22 16.50 -2.16
C SER A 212 1.73 16.72 -2.07
N ASN A 213 2.22 17.27 -0.95
CA ASN A 213 3.65 17.46 -0.73
C ASN A 213 4.40 16.13 -0.80
N GLN A 214 3.94 15.11 -0.09
CA GLN A 214 4.58 13.79 -0.10
C GLN A 214 4.56 13.13 -1.49
N LEU A 215 3.45 13.23 -2.23
CA LEU A 215 3.37 12.70 -3.58
C LEU A 215 4.26 13.46 -4.56
N SER A 216 4.41 14.78 -4.40
CA SER A 216 5.20 15.63 -5.30
C SER A 216 6.70 15.39 -5.22
N LEU A 217 7.21 14.85 -4.10
CA LEU A 217 8.62 14.46 -3.96
C LEU A 217 9.10 13.47 -5.03
N TRP A 218 8.16 12.72 -5.59
CA TRP A 218 8.41 11.67 -6.59
C TRP A 218 8.03 12.06 -8.00
N ASP A 219 7.60 13.30 -8.21
CA ASP A 219 7.42 13.80 -9.57
C ASP A 219 8.80 14.04 -10.21
N PRO A 220 8.94 13.82 -11.53
CA PRO A 220 10.19 14.12 -12.21
C PRO A 220 10.54 15.58 -11.95
N ARG A 221 11.75 15.83 -11.45
CA ARG A 221 12.25 17.21 -11.37
C ARG A 221 12.38 17.73 -12.81
N PRO A 222 11.99 18.99 -13.07
CA PRO A 222 12.23 19.61 -14.37
C PRO A 222 13.73 19.51 -14.72
N ALA A 223 14.04 19.22 -15.98
CA ALA A 223 15.41 19.04 -16.44
C ALA A 223 16.15 20.38 -16.53
N SER A 224 15.41 21.48 -16.61
CA SER A 224 15.90 22.87 -16.60
C SER A 224 15.04 23.76 -15.69
N PRO A 225 15.59 24.82 -15.07
CA PRO A 225 14.81 25.88 -14.41
C PRO A 225 13.75 26.52 -15.31
N ASP A 226 13.94 26.44 -16.64
CA ASP A 226 13.05 26.98 -17.66
C ASP A 226 12.02 25.98 -18.19
N ASP A 227 12.06 24.72 -17.75
CA ASP A 227 11.02 23.76 -18.12
C ASP A 227 9.72 24.17 -17.43
N PRO A 228 8.59 24.28 -18.16
CA PRO A 228 7.33 24.64 -17.56
C PRO A 228 6.98 23.58 -16.51
N LEU A 229 6.91 24.01 -15.24
CA LEU A 229 6.21 23.27 -14.20
C LEU A 229 4.79 23.10 -14.73
N ILE A 230 4.46 21.92 -15.28
CA ILE A 230 3.08 21.60 -15.66
C ILE A 230 2.29 21.49 -14.37
N ASN A 231 1.88 22.64 -13.85
CA ASN A 231 0.91 22.76 -12.80
C ASN A 231 -0.41 22.34 -13.44
N VAL A 232 -0.85 21.12 -13.16
CA VAL A 232 -2.09 20.54 -13.67
C VAL A 232 -3.33 21.38 -13.28
N LYS A 233 -3.18 22.43 -12.45
CA LYS A 233 -4.21 23.46 -12.22
C LYS A 233 -4.42 24.41 -13.40
N ILE A 234 -3.49 24.56 -14.33
CA ILE A 234 -3.61 25.49 -15.48
C ILE A 234 -4.20 24.81 -16.72
N ALA A 235 -4.00 23.49 -16.87
CA ALA A 235 -4.52 22.74 -18.02
C ALA A 235 -6.05 22.47 -17.97
N GLY A 236 -6.73 22.84 -16.88
CA GLY A 236 -8.19 22.82 -16.78
C GLY A 236 -8.87 24.16 -17.04
N ALA A 237 -8.11 25.18 -17.47
CA ALA A 237 -8.59 26.54 -17.73
C ALA A 237 -8.41 26.98 -19.20
N ILE A 238 -8.25 26.03 -20.13
CA ILE A 238 -8.26 26.26 -21.59
C ILE A 238 -9.35 25.39 -22.21
#